data_AF-A0A2W5VFN6-F1
#
_entry.id   AF-A0A2W5VFN6-F1
#
_cell.length_a   1.000
_cell.length_b   1.000
_cell.length_c   1.000
_cell.angle_alpha   90.00
_cell.angle_beta   90.00
_cell.angle_gamma   90.00
#
_symmetry.space_group_name_H-M   'P 1'
#
loop_
_entity.id
_entity.type
_entity.pdbx_description
1 polymer ?
#
loop_
_entity_poly.entity_id
_entity_poly.type
_entity_poly.pdbx_seq_one_letter_code
_entity_poly.pdbx_strand_id
1 'polypeptide(L)'
;MNQRRRDALLGLSFLLVFPAFGLGSALRGTPAGTVLVLLNSVLVVTLGALLWRESETTGALYFGGRLTEAVLLLINPTGETYQLAMASLALASIPFWWSVPHLAPRWLRSFGVIGYAVFFVGTQLELFGVRAGLWLSLPGGLFEVTMACWFLSRAWRGGGESGSATPA
;
A
#
# COMPACT_ATOMS: atom_id res chain seq x y z
N MET A 1 10.39 -12.65 -12.80
CA MET A 1 8.91 -12.62 -12.87
C MET A 1 8.50 -11.79 -14.08
N ASN A 2 7.51 -12.22 -14.87
CA ASN A 2 7.06 -11.43 -16.02
C ASN A 2 6.30 -10.16 -15.56
N GLN A 3 6.30 -9.13 -16.41
CA GLN A 3 5.72 -7.82 -16.08
C GLN A 3 4.24 -7.91 -15.71
N ARG A 4 3.48 -8.74 -16.43
CA ARG A 4 2.05 -8.97 -16.17
C ARG A 4 1.77 -9.50 -14.75
N ARG A 5 2.47 -10.57 -14.32
CA ARG A 5 2.28 -11.11 -12.96
C ARG A 5 2.71 -10.10 -11.91
N ARG A 6 3.79 -9.36 -12.17
CA ARG A 6 4.25 -8.30 -11.29
C ARG A 6 3.18 -7.23 -11.07
N ASP A 7 2.58 -6.74 -12.14
CA ASP A 7 1.55 -5.70 -12.08
C ASP A 7 0.27 -6.22 -11.42
N ALA A 8 -0.11 -7.47 -11.69
CA ALA A 8 -1.24 -8.10 -11.01
C ALA A 8 -1.01 -8.20 -9.50
N LEU A 9 0.19 -8.64 -9.07
CA LEU A 9 0.53 -8.72 -7.65
C LEU A 9 0.55 -7.34 -6.99
N LEU A 10 1.17 -6.34 -7.62
CA LEU A 10 1.14 -4.97 -7.10
C LEU A 10 -0.29 -4.47 -6.94
N GLY A 11 -1.12 -4.62 -7.98
CA GLY A 11 -2.50 -4.17 -7.97
C GLY A 11 -3.36 -4.87 -6.91
N LEU A 12 -3.27 -6.21 -6.83
CA LEU A 12 -3.99 -6.99 -5.82
C LEU A 12 -3.52 -6.66 -4.41
N SER A 13 -2.22 -6.51 -4.18
CA SER A 13 -1.73 -6.16 -2.86
C SER A 13 -2.19 -4.76 -2.43
N PHE A 14 -2.12 -3.74 -3.28
CA PHE A 14 -2.69 -2.41 -2.94
C PHE A 14 -4.19 -2.50 -2.61
N LEU A 15 -4.95 -3.27 -3.40
CA LEU A 15 -6.40 -3.36 -3.22
C LEU A 15 -6.81 -4.11 -1.94
N LEU A 16 -6.11 -5.21 -1.63
CA LEU A 16 -6.51 -6.14 -0.58
C LEU A 16 -5.98 -5.77 0.81
N VAL A 17 -4.99 -4.87 0.91
CA VAL A 17 -4.45 -4.40 2.20
C VAL A 17 -5.54 -3.79 3.08
N PHE A 18 -6.37 -2.88 2.57
CA PHE A 18 -7.44 -2.25 3.38
C PHE A 18 -8.54 -3.21 3.82
N PRO A 19 -9.16 -4.02 2.92
CA PRO A 19 -10.18 -4.96 3.34
C PRO A 19 -9.63 -5.99 4.33
N ALA A 20 -8.41 -6.50 4.11
CA ALA A 20 -7.79 -7.46 5.02
C ALA A 20 -7.59 -6.86 6.42
N PHE A 21 -7.05 -5.64 6.51
CA PHE A 21 -6.86 -5.00 7.81
C PHE A 21 -8.17 -4.56 8.46
N GLY A 22 -9.07 -3.92 7.70
CA GLY A 22 -10.33 -3.38 8.20
C GLY A 22 -11.26 -4.47 8.71
N LEU A 23 -11.48 -5.53 7.90
CA LEU A 23 -12.28 -6.68 8.32
C LEU A 23 -11.58 -7.48 9.41
N GLY A 24 -10.26 -7.66 9.32
CA GLY A 24 -9.49 -8.35 10.36
C GLY A 24 -9.60 -7.67 11.72
N SER A 25 -9.52 -6.34 11.72
CA SER A 25 -9.69 -5.52 12.92
C SER A 25 -11.12 -5.53 13.46
N ALA A 26 -12.13 -5.62 12.59
CA ALA A 26 -13.53 -5.72 12.97
C ALA A 26 -13.88 -7.09 13.58
N LEU A 27 -13.24 -8.17 13.11
CA LEU A 27 -13.44 -9.55 13.58
C LEU A 27 -12.46 -9.96 14.69
N ARG A 28 -11.97 -8.99 15.47
CA ARG A 28 -10.94 -9.25 16.49
C ARG A 28 -11.39 -10.27 17.53
N GLY A 29 -10.44 -11.09 17.98
CA GLY A 29 -10.71 -12.17 18.93
C GLY A 29 -11.23 -13.45 18.26
N THR A 30 -11.48 -13.41 16.95
CA THR A 30 -11.83 -14.60 16.16
C THR A 30 -10.63 -15.09 15.34
N PRO A 31 -10.55 -16.39 15.01
CA PRO A 31 -9.53 -16.91 14.11
C PRO A 31 -9.53 -16.22 12.74
N ALA A 32 -10.71 -15.89 12.21
CA ALA A 32 -10.86 -15.18 10.94
C ALA A 32 -10.22 -13.79 10.98
N GLY A 33 -10.42 -13.05 12.08
CA GLY A 33 -9.79 -11.74 12.30
C GLY A 33 -8.27 -11.84 12.28
N THR A 34 -7.70 -12.81 13.01
CA THR A 34 -6.25 -13.06 13.06
C THR A 34 -5.69 -13.39 11.68
N VAL A 35 -6.35 -14.29 10.92
CA VAL A 35 -5.92 -14.65 9.57
C VAL A 35 -5.92 -13.44 8.64
N LEU A 36 -6.93 -12.57 8.74
CA LEU A 36 -7.03 -11.37 7.91
C LEU A 36 -5.93 -10.33 8.24
N VAL A 37 -5.57 -10.14 9.51
CA VAL A 37 -4.46 -9.26 9.91
C VAL A 37 -3.10 -9.84 9.46
N LEU A 38 -2.92 -11.17 9.55
CA LEU A 38 -1.75 -11.85 9.01
C LEU A 38 -1.65 -11.70 7.49
N LEU A 39 -2.78 -11.87 6.78
CA LEU A 39 -2.85 -11.67 5.34
C LEU A 39 -2.48 -10.23 4.96
N ASN A 40 -3.00 -9.23 5.68
CA ASN A 40 -2.61 -7.84 5.48
C ASN A 40 -1.08 -7.67 5.59
N SER A 41 -0.48 -8.21 6.66
CA SER A 41 0.98 -8.14 6.87
C SER A 41 1.78 -8.74 5.71
N VAL A 42 1.34 -9.90 5.20
CA VAL A 42 1.95 -10.55 4.01
C VAL A 42 1.83 -9.66 2.77
N LEU A 43 0.66 -9.06 2.53
CA LEU A 43 0.41 -8.19 1.37
C LEU A 43 1.28 -6.92 1.42
N VAL A 44 1.39 -6.29 2.59
CA VAL A 44 2.22 -5.09 2.83
C VAL A 44 3.70 -5.39 2.58
N VAL A 45 4.21 -6.51 3.10
CA VAL A 45 5.59 -6.94 2.85
C VAL A 45 5.81 -7.28 1.37
N THR A 46 4.83 -7.90 0.73
CA THR A 46 4.88 -8.19 -0.71
C THR A 46 4.97 -6.90 -1.52
N LEU A 47 4.18 -5.87 -1.21
CA LEU A 47 4.28 -4.55 -1.86
C LEU A 47 5.69 -3.97 -1.74
N GLY A 48 6.22 -3.94 -0.52
CA GLY A 48 7.55 -3.40 -0.29
C GLY A 48 8.64 -4.18 -1.05
N ALA A 49 8.58 -5.51 -1.04
CA ALA A 49 9.55 -6.36 -1.74
C ALA A 49 9.50 -6.18 -3.27
N LEU A 50 8.29 -6.04 -3.83
CA LEU A 50 8.09 -5.81 -5.26
C LEU A 50 8.55 -4.43 -5.73
N LEU A 51 8.66 -3.47 -4.81
CA LEU A 51 8.99 -2.07 -5.11
C LEU A 51 10.39 -1.66 -4.63
N TRP A 52 11.06 -2.46 -3.80
CA TRP A 52 12.41 -2.17 -3.28
C TRP A 52 13.40 -1.77 -4.39
N ARG A 53 13.37 -2.45 -5.53
CA ARG A 53 14.34 -2.27 -6.61
C ARG A 53 14.03 -1.09 -7.54
N GLU A 54 12.95 -0.36 -7.29
CA GLU A 54 12.53 0.75 -8.14
C GLU A 54 13.31 2.04 -7.85
N SER A 55 13.96 2.11 -6.69
CA SER A 55 14.91 3.16 -6.33
C SER A 55 15.79 2.65 -5.20
N GLU A 56 17.11 2.90 -5.27
CA GLU A 56 18.08 2.37 -4.30
C GLU A 56 17.77 2.80 -2.86
N THR A 57 17.70 4.10 -2.61
CA THR A 57 17.50 4.63 -1.25
C THR A 57 16.03 4.63 -0.85
N THR A 58 15.14 5.17 -1.68
CA THR A 58 13.74 5.33 -1.29
C THR A 58 12.95 4.03 -1.39
N GLY A 59 13.36 3.10 -2.26
CA GLY A 59 12.80 1.75 -2.29
C GLY A 59 13.17 0.97 -1.04
N ALA A 60 14.40 1.16 -0.54
CA ALA A 60 14.83 0.60 0.74
C ALA A 60 14.03 1.15 1.93
N LEU A 61 13.88 2.47 1.98
CA LEU A 61 13.03 3.16 2.96
C LEU A 61 11.58 2.65 2.92
N TYR A 62 11.01 2.54 1.71
CA TYR A 62 9.64 2.08 1.53
C TYR A 62 9.44 0.66 2.08
N PHE A 63 10.32 -0.27 1.75
CA PHE A 63 10.24 -1.62 2.30
C PHE A 63 10.47 -1.66 3.81
N GLY A 64 11.41 -0.86 4.33
CA GLY A 64 11.62 -0.71 5.76
C GLY A 64 10.33 -0.28 6.47
N GLY A 65 9.66 0.76 5.95
CA GLY A 65 8.37 1.20 6.47
C GLY A 65 7.28 0.12 6.39
N ARG A 66 7.24 -0.65 5.30
CA ARG A 66 6.30 -1.78 5.13
C ARG A 66 6.59 -2.94 6.10
N LEU A 67 7.85 -3.22 6.41
CA LEU A 67 8.22 -4.19 7.45
C LEU A 67 7.83 -3.70 8.84
N THR A 68 8.12 -2.43 9.15
CA THR A 68 7.73 -1.81 10.43
C THR A 68 6.22 -1.83 10.62
N GLU A 69 5.45 -1.47 9.60
CA GLU A 69 3.99 -1.56 9.58
C GLU A 69 3.53 -2.98 9.92
N ALA A 70 4.00 -3.98 9.15
CA ALA A 70 3.60 -5.37 9.34
C ALA A 70 3.91 -5.87 10.76
N VAL A 71 5.10 -5.59 11.28
CA VAL A 71 5.49 -6.02 12.64
C VAL A 71 4.62 -5.36 13.71
N LEU A 72 4.41 -4.04 13.62
CA LEU A 72 3.63 -3.31 14.62
C LEU A 72 2.16 -3.73 14.63
N LEU A 73 1.56 -3.99 13.47
CA LEU A 73 0.19 -4.47 13.37
C LEU A 73 0.01 -5.89 13.95
N LEU A 74 1.04 -6.73 13.88
CA LEU A 74 1.03 -8.05 14.50
C LEU A 74 1.17 -8.01 16.02
N ILE A 75 1.90 -7.02 16.55
CA ILE A 75 2.01 -6.82 18.00
C ILE A 75 0.67 -6.35 18.57
N ASN A 76 0.13 -5.26 18.03
CA ASN A 76 -1.17 -4.74 18.42
C ASN A 76 -1.75 -3.87 17.30
N PRO A 77 -2.85 -4.29 16.65
CA PRO A 77 -3.45 -3.55 15.54
C PRO A 77 -4.28 -2.34 15.99
N THR A 78 -4.13 -1.84 17.22
CA THR A 78 -4.85 -0.67 17.76
C THR A 78 -4.02 0.27 18.60
N GLY A 79 -4.57 1.45 18.84
CA GLY A 79 -3.99 2.44 19.73
C GLY A 79 -2.66 2.96 19.18
N GLU A 80 -1.70 3.15 20.08
CA GLU A 80 -0.41 3.78 19.76
C GLU A 80 0.40 2.97 18.74
N THR A 81 0.46 1.65 18.87
CA THR A 81 1.20 0.79 17.93
C THR A 81 0.64 0.85 16.52
N TYR A 82 -0.69 0.94 16.39
CA TYR A 82 -1.34 1.18 15.11
C TYR A 82 -0.96 2.55 14.54
N GLN A 83 -0.99 3.61 15.35
CA GLN A 83 -0.62 4.94 14.88
C GLN A 83 0.86 5.02 14.46
N LEU A 84 1.76 4.34 15.18
CA LEU A 84 3.16 4.21 14.79
C LEU A 84 3.34 3.43 13.48
N ALA A 85 2.59 2.35 13.29
CA ALA A 85 2.56 1.60 12.03
C ALA A 85 2.15 2.51 10.87
N MET A 86 1.02 3.20 11.01
CA MET A 86 0.49 4.13 10.00
C MET A 86 1.45 5.31 9.73
N ALA A 87 2.07 5.87 10.76
CA ALA A 87 3.05 6.95 10.63
C ALA A 87 4.30 6.49 9.86
N SER A 88 4.84 5.32 10.20
CA SER A 88 5.99 4.74 9.50
C SER A 88 5.70 4.49 8.01
N LEU A 89 4.52 3.94 7.72
CA LEU A 89 4.03 3.73 6.36
C LEU A 89 3.97 5.04 5.58
N ALA A 90 3.30 6.06 6.14
CA ALA A 90 3.08 7.32 5.46
C ALA A 90 4.41 8.03 5.19
N LEU A 91 5.29 8.09 6.19
CA LEU A 91 6.60 8.73 6.09
C LEU A 91 7.49 8.06 5.05
N ALA A 92 7.51 6.73 5.00
CA ALA A 92 8.30 5.98 4.02
C ALA A 92 7.76 6.09 2.59
N SER A 93 6.44 6.28 2.44
CA SER A 93 5.76 6.34 1.13
C SER A 93 5.99 7.66 0.40
N ILE A 94 6.08 8.78 1.12
CA ILE A 94 6.27 10.12 0.54
C ILE A 94 7.51 10.20 -0.38
N PRO A 95 8.75 9.93 0.10
CA PRO A 95 9.94 10.03 -0.74
C PRO A 95 9.96 8.96 -1.85
N PHE A 96 9.35 7.79 -1.61
CA PHE A 96 9.26 6.73 -2.60
C PHE A 96 8.46 7.16 -3.84
N TRP A 97 7.23 7.66 -3.66
CA TRP A 97 6.39 8.03 -4.80
C TRP A 97 6.92 9.23 -5.59
N TRP A 98 7.70 10.07 -4.94
CA TRP A 98 8.41 11.17 -5.60
C TRP A 98 9.52 10.67 -6.54
N SER A 99 10.25 9.62 -6.17
CA SER A 99 11.48 9.18 -6.85
C SER A 99 11.30 8.17 -7.99
N VAL A 100 10.07 7.66 -8.21
CA VAL A 100 9.78 6.56 -9.16
C VAL A 100 8.93 7.00 -10.37
N PRO A 101 9.44 7.87 -11.27
CA PRO A 101 8.63 8.46 -12.32
C PRO A 101 8.12 7.50 -13.38
N HIS A 102 8.75 6.33 -13.52
CA HIS A 102 8.44 5.29 -14.49
C HIS A 102 7.31 4.34 -14.04
N LEU A 103 6.92 4.33 -12.76
CA LEU A 103 5.90 3.40 -12.26
C LEU A 103 4.46 3.82 -12.63
N ALA A 104 4.18 5.13 -12.63
CA ALA A 104 2.83 5.68 -12.79
C ALA A 104 2.86 7.13 -13.33
N PRO A 105 1.77 7.61 -13.95
CA PRO A 105 1.70 8.98 -14.47
C PRO A 105 1.87 10.01 -13.35
N ARG A 106 2.38 11.20 -13.72
CA ARG A 106 2.75 12.28 -12.77
C ARG A 106 1.61 12.63 -11.81
N TRP A 107 0.40 12.81 -12.31
CA TRP A 107 -0.76 13.19 -11.50
C TRP A 107 -1.04 12.17 -10.39
N LEU A 108 -0.93 10.87 -10.70
CA LEU A 108 -1.23 9.79 -9.76
C LEU A 108 -0.16 9.72 -8.66
N ARG A 109 1.12 9.89 -9.02
CA ARG A 109 2.22 9.94 -8.05
C ARG A 109 2.14 11.19 -7.15
N SER A 110 1.84 12.35 -7.73
CA SER A 110 1.61 13.58 -6.96
C SER A 110 0.44 13.42 -6.00
N PHE A 111 -0.63 12.75 -6.44
CA PHE A 111 -1.76 12.41 -5.55
C PHE A 111 -1.32 11.51 -4.39
N GLY A 112 -0.48 10.51 -4.64
CA GLY A 112 0.08 9.66 -3.57
C GLY A 112 0.93 10.44 -2.57
N VAL A 113 1.83 11.30 -3.04
CA VAL A 113 2.67 12.14 -2.18
C VAL A 113 1.81 13.03 -1.28
N ILE A 114 0.82 13.72 -1.86
CA ILE A 114 -0.10 14.58 -1.10
C ILE A 114 -0.94 13.72 -0.13
N GLY A 115 -1.46 12.59 -0.60
CA GLY A 115 -2.29 11.68 0.19
C GLY A 115 -1.57 11.14 1.42
N TYR A 116 -0.32 10.68 1.27
CA TYR A 116 0.48 10.21 2.40
C TYR A 116 0.94 11.35 3.31
N ALA A 117 1.19 12.56 2.79
CA ALA A 117 1.51 13.72 3.63
C ALA A 117 0.32 14.11 4.52
N VAL A 118 -0.89 14.18 3.95
CA VAL A 118 -2.13 14.44 4.70
C VAL A 118 -2.39 13.32 5.72
N PHE A 119 -2.21 12.06 5.30
CA PHE A 119 -2.36 10.91 6.18
C PHE A 119 -1.37 10.93 7.35
N PHE A 120 -0.10 11.27 7.11
CA PHE A 120 0.90 11.40 8.16
C PHE A 120 0.52 12.47 9.18
N VAL A 121 0.04 13.63 8.74
CA VAL A 121 -0.48 14.66 9.67
C VAL A 121 -1.65 14.09 10.50
N GLY A 122 -2.54 13.31 9.87
CA GLY A 122 -3.64 12.64 10.56
C GLY A 122 -3.19 11.66 11.65
N THR A 123 -2.14 10.88 11.42
CA THR A 123 -1.62 9.96 12.44
C THR A 123 -0.98 10.71 13.61
N GLN A 124 -0.31 11.83 13.35
CA GLN A 124 0.24 12.68 14.42
C GLN A 124 -0.87 13.29 15.27
N LEU A 125 -1.93 13.81 14.64
CA LEU A 125 -3.08 14.36 15.36
C LEU A 125 -3.75 13.33 16.26
N GLU A 126 -3.91 12.09 15.79
CA GLU A 126 -4.43 10.98 16.60
C GLU A 126 -3.55 10.66 17.81
N LEU A 127 -2.21 10.69 17.66
CA LEU A 127 -1.28 10.53 18.78
C LEU A 127 -1.43 11.62 19.85
N PHE A 128 -1.88 12.83 19.47
CA PHE A 128 -2.21 13.92 20.39
C PHE A 128 -3.69 13.90 20.86
N GLY A 129 -4.44 12.84 20.57
CA GLY A 129 -5.83 12.67 21.01
C GLY A 129 -6.87 13.38 20.13
N VAL A 130 -6.47 13.96 19.00
CA VAL A 130 -7.39 14.59 18.04
C VAL A 130 -7.86 13.53 17.04
N ARG A 131 -9.15 13.18 17.09
CA ARG A 131 -9.79 12.13 16.28
C ARG A 131 -10.00 12.53 14.80
N ALA A 132 -8.93 12.91 14.12
CA ALA A 132 -8.93 13.32 12.71
C ALA A 132 -8.33 12.25 11.77
N GLY A 133 -7.68 11.21 12.33
CA GLY A 133 -6.91 10.23 11.55
C GLY A 133 -7.71 9.54 10.44
N LEU A 134 -8.98 9.19 10.68
CA LEU A 134 -9.83 8.56 9.66
C LEU A 134 -10.12 9.48 8.47
N TRP A 135 -10.44 10.75 8.73
CA TRP A 135 -10.76 11.70 7.66
C TRP A 135 -9.53 12.03 6.83
N LEU A 136 -8.38 12.15 7.50
CA LEU A 136 -7.11 12.48 6.85
C LEU A 136 -6.45 11.27 6.20
N SER A 137 -6.90 10.04 6.46
CA SER A 137 -6.47 8.85 5.73
C SER A 137 -7.20 8.66 4.40
N LEU A 138 -8.38 9.26 4.21
CA LEU A 138 -9.17 9.12 2.98
C LEU A 138 -8.40 9.46 1.70
N PRO A 139 -7.64 10.56 1.61
CA PRO A 139 -6.86 10.87 0.40
C PRO A 139 -5.80 9.81 0.10
N GLY A 140 -5.10 9.31 1.14
CA GLY A 140 -4.12 8.23 0.99
C GLY A 140 -4.76 6.90 0.57
N GLY A 141 -5.89 6.54 1.19
CA GLY A 141 -6.64 5.33 0.83
C GLY A 141 -7.17 5.37 -0.60
N LEU A 142 -7.70 6.52 -1.04
CA LEU A 142 -8.17 6.71 -2.41
C LEU A 142 -7.01 6.63 -3.42
N PHE A 143 -5.84 7.14 -3.07
CA PHE A 143 -4.64 6.97 -3.88
C PHE A 143 -4.28 5.48 -4.07
N GLU A 144 -4.25 4.71 -2.99
CA GLU A 144 -3.90 3.29 -3.06
C GLU A 144 -4.90 2.49 -3.91
N VAL A 145 -6.21 2.76 -3.78
CA VAL A 145 -7.24 2.15 -4.65
C VAL A 145 -7.03 2.54 -6.11
N THR A 146 -6.73 3.81 -6.38
CA THR A 146 -6.49 4.30 -7.75
C THR A 146 -5.24 3.65 -8.35
N MET A 147 -4.15 3.52 -7.57
CA MET A 147 -2.94 2.80 -7.97
C MET A 147 -3.19 1.31 -8.21
N ALA A 148 -4.03 0.68 -7.38
CA ALA A 148 -4.42 -0.71 -7.58
C ALA A 148 -5.10 -0.90 -8.95
N CYS A 149 -6.10 -0.07 -9.25
CA CYS A 149 -6.79 -0.08 -10.55
C CYS A 149 -5.81 0.17 -11.70
N TRP A 150 -4.86 1.10 -11.55
CA TRP A 150 -3.84 1.37 -12.55
C TRP A 150 -2.99 0.12 -12.86
N PHE A 151 -2.41 -0.52 -11.84
CA PHE A 151 -1.60 -1.72 -12.05
C PHE A 151 -2.41 -2.90 -12.60
N LEU A 152 -3.63 -3.12 -12.11
CA LEU A 152 -4.51 -4.18 -12.63
C LEU A 152 -4.85 -3.95 -14.10
N SER A 153 -5.10 -2.70 -14.51
CA SER A 153 -5.37 -2.36 -15.91
C SER A 153 -4.16 -2.66 -16.81
N ARG A 154 -2.94 -2.38 -16.32
CA ARG A 154 -1.69 -2.69 -17.03
C ARG A 154 -1.46 -4.19 -17.16
N ALA A 155 -1.72 -4.94 -16.08
CA ALA A 155 -1.64 -6.39 -16.07
C ALA A 155 -2.61 -7.04 -17.07
N TRP A 156 -3.82 -6.47 -17.22
CA TRP A 156 -4.82 -6.99 -18.15
C TRP A 156 -4.44 -6.72 -19.61
N ARG A 157 -3.99 -5.50 -19.93
CA ARG A 157 -3.55 -5.12 -21.29
C ARG A 157 -2.35 -5.93 -21.78
N GLY A 158 -1.38 -6.19 -20.90
CA GLY A 158 -0.23 -7.03 -21.23
C GLY A 158 -0.55 -8.51 -21.48
N GLY A 159 -1.82 -8.93 -21.39
CA GLY A 159 -2.28 -10.27 -21.75
C GLY A 159 -2.96 -10.38 -23.12
N GLY A 160 -3.26 -9.25 -23.78
CA GLY A 160 -3.97 -9.23 -25.07
C GLY A 160 -3.07 -9.38 -26.30
N GLU A 161 -1.77 -9.07 -26.20
CA GLU A 161 -0.84 -9.06 -27.33
C GLU A 161 -0.34 -10.46 -27.73
N SER A 162 -0.68 -11.52 -26.98
CA SER A 162 -0.31 -12.91 -27.33
C SER A 162 -1.36 -13.65 -28.18
N GLY A 163 -2.38 -12.96 -28.70
CA GLY A 163 -3.53 -13.59 -29.38
C GLY A 163 -3.79 -13.18 -30.84
N SER A 164 -3.03 -12.24 -31.42
CA SER A 164 -3.32 -11.72 -32.77
C SER A 164 -2.17 -11.91 -33.78
N ALA A 165 -1.46 -13.03 -33.71
CA ALA A 165 -0.69 -13.52 -34.85
C ALA A 165 -1.58 -14.43 -35.70
N THR A 166 -2.40 -13.84 -36.56
CA THR A 166 -3.01 -14.56 -37.68
C THR A 166 -1.96 -14.65 -38.79
N PRO A 167 -1.58 -15.84 -39.28
CA PRO A 167 -0.71 -15.94 -40.44
C PRO A 167 -1.52 -15.65 -41.71
N ALA A 168 -1.03 -14.74 -42.53
CA ALA A 168 -1.37 -14.62 -43.94
C ALA A 168 -0.08 -14.42 -44.72
#